data_AF-A0A497EP93-F1
#
_entry.id   AF-A0A497EP93-F1
#
_cell.length_a   1.000
_cell.length_b   1.000
_cell.length_c   1.000
_cell.angle_alpha   90.00
_cell.angle_beta   90.00
_cell.angle_gamma   90.00
#
_symmetry.space_group_name_H-M   'P 1'
#
loop_
_entity.id
_entity.type
_entity.pdbx_description
1 polymer ?
#
loop_
_entity_poly.entity_id
_entity_poly.type
_entity_poly.pdbx_seq_one_letter_code
_entity_poly.pdbx_strand_id
1 'polypeptide(L)'
;MSKETPHHYKLRWQRLSRWAIEARRWIADAEEDLEVAKVLLNSKHYAASCFHSQQAGEKAVKASLYALGIEARGHSIADLLRALERACGKASST
;
A
#
# COMPACT_ATOMS: atom_id res chain seq x y z
N MET A 1 20.36 44.66 -3.42
CA MET A 1 20.48 43.26 -3.86
C MET A 1 19.49 42.41 -3.09
N SER A 2 18.58 41.75 -3.81
CA SER A 2 17.55 40.86 -3.27
C SER A 2 18.15 39.74 -2.41
N LYS A 3 17.58 39.55 -1.22
CA LYS A 3 17.80 38.32 -0.44
C LYS A 3 16.93 37.23 -1.07
N GLU A 4 17.54 36.36 -1.88
CA GLU A 4 16.86 35.17 -2.35
C GLU A 4 16.64 34.20 -1.19
N THR A 5 15.37 33.87 -0.96
CA THR A 5 14.88 32.84 -0.04
C THR A 5 15.18 31.45 -0.60
N PRO A 6 15.90 30.55 0.11
CA PRO A 6 16.10 29.20 -0.39
C PRO A 6 14.81 28.39 -0.22
N HIS A 7 14.36 27.85 -1.35
CA HIS A 7 13.22 26.96 -1.54
C HIS A 7 13.09 25.83 -0.49
N HIS A 8 12.11 25.99 0.39
CA HIS A 8 11.70 25.08 1.47
C HIS A 8 11.03 23.76 1.01
N TYR A 9 10.88 23.51 -0.29
CA TYR A 9 10.14 22.33 -0.79
C TYR A 9 10.97 21.04 -0.86
N LYS A 10 12.31 21.13 -0.88
CA LYS A 10 13.21 19.97 -1.02
C LYS A 10 13.39 19.13 0.26
N LEU A 11 12.91 19.60 1.42
CA LEU A 11 13.13 18.94 2.72
C LEU A 11 12.01 17.98 3.14
N ARG A 12 10.88 17.93 2.43
CA ARG A 12 9.72 17.11 2.84
C ARG A 12 9.94 15.60 2.61
N TRP A 13 10.79 15.24 1.64
CA TRP A 13 11.04 13.84 1.26
C TRP A 13 12.22 13.18 1.97
N GLN A 14 13.05 13.93 2.69
CA GLN A 14 14.22 13.40 3.40
C GLN A 14 13.89 12.69 4.74
N ARG A 15 12.60 12.48 5.06
CA ARG A 15 12.16 12.00 6.38
C ARG A 15 11.15 10.86 6.36
N LEU A 16 11.03 10.12 5.26
CA LEU A 16 10.23 8.89 5.21
C LEU A 16 11.15 7.67 5.28
N SER A 17 10.86 6.75 6.19
CA SER A 17 11.53 5.44 6.22
C SER A 17 11.25 4.68 4.92
N ARG A 18 12.15 3.77 4.53
CA ARG A 18 11.92 2.86 3.41
C ARG A 18 10.54 2.18 3.53
N TRP A 19 10.16 1.80 4.75
CA TRP A 19 8.87 1.20 5.07
C TRP A 19 7.68 2.10 4.72
N ALA A 20 7.74 3.38 5.08
CA ALA A 20 6.68 4.34 4.74
C ALA A 20 6.60 4.61 3.23
N ILE A 21 7.74 4.59 2.53
CA ILE A 21 7.79 4.73 1.06
C ILE A 21 7.13 3.50 0.41
N GLU A 22 7.49 2.29 0.83
CA GLU A 22 6.90 1.05 0.33
C GLU A 22 5.39 1.00 0.62
N ALA A 23 4.97 1.30 1.86
CA ALA A 23 3.55 1.32 2.22
C ALA A 23 2.74 2.24 1.29
N ARG A 24 3.28 3.44 0.98
CA ARG A 24 2.65 4.38 0.05
C ARG A 24 2.61 3.86 -1.39
N ARG A 25 3.67 3.21 -1.87
CA ARG A 25 3.67 2.61 -3.22
C ARG A 25 2.62 1.52 -3.31
N TRP A 26 2.61 0.59 -2.36
CA TRP A 26 1.69 -0.55 -2.39
C TRP A 26 0.23 -0.15 -2.26
N ILE A 27 -0.11 0.87 -1.46
CA ILE A 27 -1.50 1.34 -1.39
C ILE A 27 -1.93 2.06 -2.67
N ALA A 28 -1.04 2.84 -3.30
CA ALA A 28 -1.35 3.48 -4.57
C ALA A 28 -1.58 2.44 -5.69
N ASP A 29 -0.74 1.39 -5.75
CA ASP A 29 -0.94 0.29 -6.70
C ASP A 29 -2.24 -0.48 -6.41
N ALA A 30 -2.66 -0.59 -5.14
CA ALA A 30 -3.92 -1.23 -4.76
C ALA A 30 -5.15 -0.43 -5.20
N GLU A 31 -5.08 0.90 -5.07
CA GLU A 31 -6.12 1.83 -5.53
C GLU A 31 -6.26 1.76 -7.06
N GLU A 32 -5.14 1.75 -7.80
CA GLU A 32 -5.14 1.58 -9.25
C GLU A 32 -5.78 0.24 -9.67
N ASP A 33 -5.42 -0.87 -9.02
CA ASP A 33 -6.05 -2.17 -9.30
C ASP A 33 -7.55 -2.17 -9.05
N LEU A 34 -8.01 -1.44 -8.01
CA LEU A 34 -9.44 -1.30 -7.72
C LEU A 34 -10.15 -0.50 -8.82
N GLU A 35 -9.57 0.58 -9.31
CA GLU A 35 -10.13 1.35 -10.42
C GLU A 35 -10.18 0.52 -11.71
N VAL A 36 -9.11 -0.21 -12.03
CA VAL A 36 -9.09 -1.14 -13.16
C VAL A 36 -10.16 -2.23 -13.01
N ALA A 37 -10.32 -2.81 -11.82
CA ALA A 37 -11.36 -3.80 -11.56
C ALA A 37 -12.78 -3.27 -11.82
N LYS A 38 -13.05 -2.00 -11.45
CA LYS A 38 -14.34 -1.33 -11.72
C LYS A 38 -14.57 -1.09 -13.22
N VAL A 39 -13.55 -0.63 -13.95
CA VAL A 39 -13.64 -0.45 -15.41
C VAL A 39 -13.94 -1.78 -16.11
N LEU A 40 -13.24 -2.85 -15.71
CA LEU A 40 -13.42 -4.19 -16.28
C LEU A 40 -14.79 -4.77 -15.95
N LEU A 41 -15.31 -4.52 -14.75
CA LEU A 41 -16.66 -4.92 -14.36
C LEU A 41 -17.71 -4.27 -15.27
N ASN A 42 -17.62 -2.95 -15.46
CA ASN A 42 -18.54 -2.18 -16.30
C ASN A 42 -18.44 -2.60 -17.78
N SER A 43 -17.25 -3.01 -18.21
CA SER A 43 -16.97 -3.50 -19.56
C SER A 43 -17.27 -5.00 -19.75
N LYS A 44 -17.88 -5.66 -18.74
CA LYS A 44 -18.26 -7.09 -18.74
C LYS A 44 -17.09 -8.08 -18.87
N HIS A 45 -15.87 -7.66 -18.55
CA HIS A 45 -14.68 -8.52 -18.46
C HIS A 45 -14.54 -9.10 -17.05
N TYR A 46 -15.50 -9.94 -16.65
CA TYR A 46 -15.66 -10.38 -15.26
C TYR A 46 -14.44 -11.11 -14.69
N ALA A 47 -13.84 -12.04 -15.44
CA ALA A 47 -12.66 -12.77 -14.95
C ALA A 47 -11.48 -11.85 -14.66
N ALA A 48 -11.23 -10.87 -15.54
CA ALA A 48 -10.19 -9.86 -15.36
C ALA A 48 -10.52 -8.91 -14.18
N SER A 49 -11.79 -8.53 -14.03
CA SER A 49 -12.26 -7.75 -12.88
C SER A 49 -11.99 -8.47 -11.55
N CYS A 50 -12.27 -9.78 -11.47
CA CYS A 50 -11.97 -10.58 -10.28
C CYS A 50 -10.46 -10.67 -10.01
N PHE A 51 -9.64 -10.83 -11.05
CA PHE A 51 -8.18 -10.84 -10.91
C PHE A 51 -7.65 -9.53 -10.31
N HIS A 52 -8.05 -8.38 -10.86
CA HIS A 52 -7.65 -7.08 -10.32
C HIS A 52 -8.23 -6.80 -8.94
N SER A 53 -9.42 -7.31 -8.63
CA SER A 53 -9.98 -7.23 -7.27
C SER A 53 -9.12 -7.98 -6.26
N GLN A 54 -8.61 -9.17 -6.61
CA GLN A 54 -7.67 -9.91 -5.75
C GLN A 54 -6.36 -9.15 -5.59
N GLN A 55 -5.79 -8.58 -6.67
CA GLN A 55 -4.57 -7.79 -6.60
C GLN A 55 -4.73 -6.56 -5.70
N ALA A 56 -5.84 -5.82 -5.84
CA ALA A 56 -6.16 -4.69 -4.97
C ALA A 56 -6.17 -5.09 -3.49
N GLY A 57 -6.86 -6.19 -3.15
CA GLY A 57 -6.90 -6.71 -1.79
C GLY A 57 -5.52 -7.15 -1.27
N GLU A 58 -4.75 -7.86 -2.09
CA GLU A 58 -3.38 -8.29 -1.74
C GLU A 58 -2.48 -7.10 -1.45
N LYS A 59 -2.43 -6.13 -2.36
CA LYS A 59 -1.56 -4.95 -2.26
C LYS A 59 -1.93 -4.06 -1.08
N ALA A 60 -3.22 -3.90 -0.79
CA ALA A 60 -3.69 -3.12 0.37
C ALA A 60 -3.22 -3.73 1.71
N VAL A 61 -3.30 -5.05 1.87
CA VAL A 61 -2.82 -5.72 3.09
C VAL A 61 -1.28 -5.65 3.18
N LYS A 62 -0.57 -5.81 2.05
CA LYS A 62 0.89 -5.61 2.00
C LYS A 62 1.28 -4.19 2.42
N ALA A 63 0.56 -3.17 1.96
CA ALA A 63 0.79 -1.79 2.37
C ALA A 63 0.66 -1.60 3.89
N SER A 64 -0.34 -2.24 4.51
CA SER A 64 -0.54 -2.21 5.97
C SER A 64 0.62 -2.86 6.73
N LEU A 65 1.11 -4.01 6.26
CA LEU A 65 2.29 -4.67 6.84
C LEU A 65 3.55 -3.81 6.70
N TYR A 66 3.77 -3.20 5.54
CA TYR A 66 4.89 -2.27 5.34
C TYR A 66 4.77 -1.03 6.22
N ALA A 67 3.57 -0.51 6.47
CA ALA A 67 3.38 0.60 7.40
C ALA A 67 3.80 0.25 8.84
N LEU A 68 3.72 -1.03 9.22
CA LEU A 68 4.21 -1.58 10.48
C LEU A 68 5.69 -1.98 10.44
N GLY A 69 6.40 -1.74 9.34
CA GLY A 69 7.81 -2.13 9.17
C GLY A 69 8.03 -3.64 8.97
N ILE A 70 7.00 -4.36 8.53
CA ILE A 70 7.05 -5.81 8.30
C ILE A 70 7.10 -6.08 6.81
N GLU A 71 8.05 -6.92 6.39
CA GLU A 71 8.11 -7.38 5.00
C GLU A 71 6.95 -8.32 4.69
N ALA A 72 6.17 -7.98 3.67
CA ALA A 72 5.04 -8.80 3.24
C ALA A 72 5.44 -9.76 2.10
N ARG A 73 5.16 -11.05 2.25
CA ARG A 73 5.51 -12.10 1.27
C ARG A 73 4.30 -12.98 0.94
N GLY A 74 4.26 -13.50 -0.29
CA GLY A 74 3.16 -14.34 -0.80
C GLY A 74 2.00 -13.56 -1.41
N HIS A 75 0.99 -14.30 -1.86
CA HIS A 75 -0.19 -13.79 -2.59
C HIS A 75 -1.52 -14.12 -1.92
N SER A 76 -1.49 -14.97 -0.89
CA SER A 76 -2.69 -15.33 -0.11
C SER A 76 -3.07 -14.15 0.79
N ILE A 77 -4.18 -13.48 0.46
CA ILE A 77 -4.73 -12.40 1.29
C ILE A 77 -5.03 -12.91 2.71
N ALA A 78 -5.54 -14.14 2.82
CA ALA A 78 -5.81 -14.75 4.13
C ALA A 78 -4.55 -14.87 4.99
N ASP A 79 -3.44 -15.32 4.42
CA ASP A 79 -2.18 -15.46 5.17
C ASP A 79 -1.56 -14.11 5.50
N LEU A 80 -1.68 -13.12 4.61
CA LEU A 80 -1.27 -11.74 4.83
C LEU A 80 -2.08 -11.10 5.97
N LEU A 81 -3.40 -11.30 6.00
CA LEU A 81 -4.26 -10.80 7.08
C LEU A 81 -3.94 -11.46 8.42
N ARG A 82 -3.68 -12.77 8.44
CA ARG A 82 -3.21 -13.46 9.67
C ARG A 82 -1.86 -12.93 10.14
N ALA A 83 -0.96 -12.58 9.22
CA ALA A 83 0.31 -11.94 9.57
C ALA A 83 0.10 -10.55 10.16
N LEU A 84 -0.82 -9.76 9.59
CA LEU A 84 -1.19 -8.43 10.08
C LEU A 84 -1.83 -8.51 11.47
N GLU A 85 -2.75 -9.45 11.69
CA GLU A 85 -3.37 -9.69 13.00
C GLU A 85 -2.32 -10.00 14.09
N ARG A 86 -1.37 -10.90 13.79
CA ARG A 86 -0.25 -11.20 14.70
C ARG A 86 0.64 -9.99 14.98
N ALA A 87 0.82 -9.10 14.00
CA ALA A 87 1.61 -7.88 14.18
C ALA A 87 0.89 -6.89 15.11
N CYS A 88 -0.41 -6.67 14.90
CA CYS A 88 -1.21 -5.77 15.73
C CYS A 88 -1.40 -6.31 17.15
N GLY A 89 -1.60 -7.62 17.33
CA GLY A 89 -1.78 -8.23 18.66
C GLY A 89 -0.55 -8.13 19.57
N LYS A 90 0.67 -8.08 19.00
CA LYS A 90 1.91 -7.84 19.77
C LYS A 90 2.01 -6.40 20.27
N ALA A 91 1.43 -5.44 19.54
CA ALA A 91 1.48 -4.03 19.93
C ALA A 91 0.61 -3.73 21.17
N SER A 92 -0.37 -4.57 21.50
CA SER A 92 -1.26 -4.38 22.66
C SER A 92 -0.79 -5.05 23.95
N SER A 93 0.32 -5.80 23.91
CA SER A 93 0.83 -6.57 25.05
C SER A 93 2.17 -6.04 25.61
N THR A 94 2.58 -4.84 25.17
CA THR A 94 3.78 -4.13 25.65
C THR A 94 3.39 -2.76 26.19
#